data_AF-A0A7S2BYE4-F1
#
_entry.id   AF-A0A7S2BYE4-F1
#
_cell.length_a   1.000
_cell.length_b   1.000
_cell.length_c   1.000
_cell.angle_alpha   90.00
_cell.angle_beta   90.00
_cell.angle_gamma   90.00
#
_symmetry.space_group_name_H-M   'P 1'
#
loop_
_entity.id
_entity.type
_entity.pdbx_description
1 polymer ?
#
loop_
_entity_poly.entity_id
_entity_poly.type
_entity_poly.pdbx_seq_one_letter_code
_entity_poly.pdbx_strand_id
1 'polypeptide(L)'
;YARRHDYGYKLYLYNETYKGACWHPVRGPLLAQWCKIAAIRMSFEDHPQAETIVWLDTDVSIKGMLTRVETYMETQPVLRYENVSEPDRNYKCPVEEPPQGRGKISVWASRNGHWTKFEGKCGPNSGIMIFRRSDFTRQLLDGWWEIAMGDVPGPYDQGYIVQMYVKYPRHVAVFQEDAMTNARQNYLVHKCGKCAWLPNRTKLFLSHYGENITVG
;
A
#
# COMPACT_ATOMS: atom_id res chain seq x y z
N TYR A 1 1.48 16.93 -2.96
CA TYR A 1 2.67 16.06 -2.91
C TYR A 1 3.27 15.92 -4.30
N ALA A 2 2.51 15.37 -5.26
CA ALA A 2 2.92 15.22 -6.66
C ALA A 2 3.59 16.47 -7.25
N ARG A 3 2.92 17.63 -7.22
CA ARG A 3 3.49 18.92 -7.65
C ARG A 3 4.83 19.29 -7.00
N ARG A 4 5.03 18.97 -5.72
CA ARG A 4 6.25 19.35 -4.98
C ARG A 4 7.45 18.55 -5.45
N HIS A 5 7.24 17.28 -5.79
CA HIS A 5 8.31 16.34 -6.15
C HIS A 5 8.35 16.04 -7.65
N ASP A 6 7.58 16.80 -8.43
CA ASP A 6 7.43 16.68 -9.88
C ASP A 6 6.96 15.29 -10.33
N TYR A 7 5.97 14.72 -9.61
CA TYR A 7 5.34 13.45 -10.01
C TYR A 7 4.07 13.69 -10.84
N GLY A 8 3.82 12.78 -11.78
CA GLY A 8 2.49 12.58 -12.36
C GLY A 8 1.51 12.03 -11.31
N TYR A 9 0.22 12.31 -11.48
CA TYR A 9 -0.83 11.74 -10.63
C TYR A 9 -2.11 11.52 -11.41
N LYS A 10 -2.87 10.50 -11.01
CA LYS A 10 -4.20 10.20 -11.54
C LYS A 10 -5.11 9.80 -10.39
N LEU A 11 -6.34 10.32 -10.40
CA LEU A 11 -7.35 10.01 -9.41
C LEU A 11 -8.38 9.09 -10.01
N TYR A 12 -8.59 7.94 -9.38
CA TYR A 12 -9.63 7.00 -9.72
C TYR A 12 -10.71 7.05 -8.64
N LEU A 13 -11.94 7.37 -9.03
CA LEU A 13 -13.09 7.41 -8.12
C LEU A 13 -14.09 6.33 -8.53
N TYR A 14 -14.39 5.45 -7.57
CA TYR A 14 -15.31 4.34 -7.75
C TYR A 14 -16.46 4.46 -6.76
N ASN A 15 -17.67 4.09 -7.19
CA ASN A 15 -18.79 4.00 -6.26
C ASN A 15 -18.73 2.66 -5.53
N GLU A 16 -18.41 2.69 -4.23
CA GLU A 16 -18.27 1.48 -3.40
C GLU A 16 -19.58 0.70 -3.21
N THR A 17 -20.72 1.37 -3.36
CA THR A 17 -22.05 0.75 -3.18
C THR A 17 -22.57 0.05 -4.43
N TYR A 18 -21.92 0.27 -5.58
CA TYR A 18 -22.37 -0.26 -6.87
C TYR A 18 -21.55 -1.47 -7.31
N LYS A 19 -22.22 -2.60 -7.53
CA LYS A 19 -21.61 -3.73 -8.26
C LYS A 19 -21.38 -3.28 -9.71
N GLY A 20 -20.14 -3.34 -10.19
CA GLY A 20 -19.77 -2.83 -11.51
C GLY A 20 -19.00 -1.51 -11.48
N ALA A 21 -18.35 -1.19 -10.36
CA ALA A 21 -17.41 -0.08 -10.26
C ALA A 21 -16.28 -0.17 -11.32
N CYS A 22 -15.92 -1.39 -11.70
CA CYS A 22 -15.10 -1.70 -12.86
C CYS A 22 -15.54 -3.04 -13.47
N TRP A 23 -15.04 -3.30 -14.67
CA TRP A 23 -15.39 -4.49 -15.44
C TRP A 23 -14.19 -5.41 -15.63
N HIS A 24 -14.37 -6.70 -15.34
CA HIS A 24 -13.43 -7.75 -15.67
C HIS A 24 -13.90 -8.48 -16.95
N PRO A 25 -13.03 -8.73 -17.95
CA PRO A 25 -13.44 -9.33 -19.22
C PRO A 25 -14.21 -10.65 -19.08
N VAL A 26 -13.77 -11.53 -18.16
CA VAL A 26 -14.39 -12.83 -17.88
C VAL A 26 -15.48 -12.77 -16.79
N ARG A 27 -15.19 -12.23 -15.60
CA ARG A 27 -16.13 -12.20 -14.46
C ARG A 27 -17.26 -11.16 -14.59
N GLY A 28 -17.10 -10.17 -15.46
CA GLY A 28 -18.04 -9.05 -15.57
C GLY A 28 -17.86 -8.02 -14.44
N PRO A 29 -18.95 -7.49 -13.85
CA PRO A 29 -18.87 -6.37 -12.93
C PRO A 29 -18.20 -6.75 -11.59
N LEU A 30 -17.20 -5.95 -11.17
CA LEU A 30 -16.49 -6.13 -9.91
C LEU A 30 -16.89 -5.06 -8.86
N LEU A 31 -16.56 -5.36 -7.60
CA LEU A 31 -16.64 -4.41 -6.49
C LEU A 31 -15.47 -3.41 -6.54
N ALA A 32 -15.70 -2.20 -6.03
CA ALA A 32 -14.75 -1.08 -6.10
C ALA A 32 -13.33 -1.41 -5.61
N GLN A 33 -13.20 -2.21 -4.53
CA GLN A 33 -11.88 -2.55 -4.00
C GLN A 33 -10.95 -3.28 -4.99
N TRP A 34 -11.51 -3.98 -5.99
CA TRP A 34 -10.74 -4.69 -7.01
C TRP A 34 -10.26 -3.77 -8.13
N CYS A 35 -10.92 -2.62 -8.31
CA CYS A 35 -10.66 -1.71 -9.42
C CYS A 35 -9.29 -1.04 -9.33
N LYS A 36 -8.66 -1.04 -8.15
CA LYS A 36 -7.27 -0.58 -7.98
C LYS A 36 -6.29 -1.38 -8.83
N ILE A 37 -6.51 -2.68 -9.00
CA ILE A 37 -5.58 -3.55 -9.75
C ILE A 37 -5.59 -3.15 -11.23
N ALA A 38 -6.77 -2.97 -11.81
CA ALA A 38 -6.90 -2.44 -13.17
C ALA A 38 -6.28 -1.03 -13.28
N ALA A 39 -6.56 -0.15 -12.33
CA ALA A 39 -6.01 1.20 -12.33
C ALA A 39 -4.48 1.24 -12.27
N ILE A 40 -3.85 0.38 -11.46
CA ILE A 40 -2.39 0.28 -11.37
C ILE A 40 -1.81 -0.24 -12.68
N ARG A 41 -2.41 -1.28 -13.28
CA ARG A 41 -1.98 -1.85 -14.58
C ARG A 41 -2.03 -0.77 -15.67
N MET A 42 -3.18 -0.10 -15.81
CA MET A 42 -3.35 1.00 -16.76
C MET A 42 -2.35 2.14 -16.51
N SER A 43 -1.99 2.42 -15.26
CA SER A 43 -1.03 3.48 -14.95
C SER A 43 0.39 3.15 -15.45
N PHE A 44 0.78 1.87 -15.51
CA PHE A 44 2.05 1.47 -16.14
C PHE A 44 2.01 1.57 -17.68
N GLU A 45 0.83 1.44 -18.29
CA GLU A 45 0.61 1.58 -19.73
C GLU A 45 0.56 3.06 -20.15
N ASP A 46 -0.19 3.87 -19.41
CA ASP A 46 -0.34 5.33 -19.64
C ASP A 46 0.97 6.10 -19.40
N HIS A 47 1.86 5.55 -18.55
CA HIS A 47 3.14 6.16 -18.19
C HIS A 47 4.30 5.18 -18.40
N PRO A 48 4.65 4.84 -19.66
CA PRO A 48 5.67 3.84 -19.97
C PRO A 48 7.05 4.21 -19.40
N GLN A 49 7.34 5.50 -19.25
CA GLN A 49 8.56 6.03 -18.66
C GLN A 49 8.62 5.92 -17.12
N ALA A 50 7.48 5.69 -16.45
CA ALA A 50 7.46 5.59 -15.00
C ALA A 50 8.11 4.27 -14.55
N GLU A 51 9.19 4.37 -13.77
CA GLU A 51 9.80 3.21 -13.11
C GLU A 51 9.06 2.80 -11.85
N THR A 52 8.35 3.74 -11.21
CA THR A 52 7.66 3.50 -9.95
C THR A 52 6.23 4.04 -10.02
N ILE A 53 5.27 3.24 -9.58
CA ILE A 53 3.87 3.62 -9.39
C ILE A 53 3.55 3.52 -7.91
N VAL A 54 2.97 4.58 -7.35
CA VAL A 54 2.51 4.62 -5.96
C VAL A 54 0.99 4.59 -5.95
N TRP A 55 0.42 3.53 -5.38
CA TRP A 55 -1.01 3.44 -5.12
C TRP A 55 -1.31 3.94 -3.71
N LEU A 56 -2.27 4.88 -3.61
CA LEU A 56 -2.80 5.40 -2.37
C LEU A 56 -4.32 5.34 -2.45
N ASP A 57 -4.96 4.66 -1.51
CA ASP A 57 -6.40 4.77 -1.32
C ASP A 57 -6.76 6.23 -1.01
N THR A 58 -7.99 6.62 -1.31
CA THR A 58 -8.39 8.03 -1.17
C THR A 58 -8.31 8.51 0.28
N ASP A 59 -8.48 7.63 1.25
CA ASP A 59 -8.39 7.88 2.68
C ASP A 59 -6.94 7.90 3.24
N VAL A 60 -5.93 7.85 2.38
CA VAL A 60 -4.52 8.02 2.74
C VAL A 60 -4.12 9.48 2.80
N SER A 61 -3.28 9.82 3.79
CA SER A 61 -2.59 11.11 3.91
C SER A 61 -1.08 10.92 3.90
N ILE A 62 -0.37 11.79 3.17
CA ILE A 62 1.09 11.85 3.16
C ILE A 62 1.53 12.88 4.21
N LYS A 63 2.22 12.43 5.26
CA LYS A 63 2.76 13.27 6.32
C LYS A 63 4.16 13.75 6.00
N GLY A 64 4.99 12.88 5.43
CA GLY A 64 6.37 13.20 5.03
C GLY A 64 6.46 14.03 3.76
N MET A 65 5.82 15.19 3.73
CA MET A 65 5.68 16.02 2.53
C MET A 65 7.00 16.51 1.93
N LEU A 66 8.10 16.47 2.68
CA LEU A 66 9.44 16.87 2.24
C LEU A 66 10.28 15.71 1.68
N THR A 67 9.92 14.47 2.01
CA THR A 67 10.69 13.29 1.60
C THR A 67 10.12 12.74 0.29
N ARG A 68 11.00 12.45 -0.67
CA ARG A 68 10.64 11.77 -1.92
C ARG A 68 10.29 10.31 -1.65
N VAL A 69 9.43 9.72 -2.49
CA VAL A 69 9.03 8.32 -2.28
C VAL A 69 10.21 7.37 -2.47
N GLU A 70 11.13 7.67 -3.38
CA GLU A 70 12.32 6.85 -3.61
C GLU A 70 13.21 6.84 -2.36
N THR A 71 13.47 8.02 -1.77
CA THR A 71 14.20 8.14 -0.52
C THR A 71 13.50 7.40 0.62
N TYR A 72 12.18 7.49 0.72
CA TYR A 72 11.41 6.73 1.70
C TYR A 72 11.63 5.22 1.53
N MET A 73 11.48 4.69 0.31
CA MET A 73 11.67 3.27 0.01
C MET A 73 13.06 2.74 0.37
N GLU A 74 14.10 3.57 0.17
CA GLU A 74 15.49 3.19 0.40
C GLU A 74 15.89 3.27 1.87
N THR A 75 15.23 4.11 2.66
CA THR A 75 15.63 4.40 4.05
C THR A 75 14.75 3.71 5.09
N GLN A 76 13.53 3.31 4.73
CA GLN A 76 12.64 2.70 5.71
C GLN A 76 13.02 1.27 6.06
N PRO A 77 13.01 0.92 7.35
CA PRO A 77 13.03 -0.47 7.79
C PRO A 77 11.82 -1.23 7.24
N VAL A 78 12.05 -2.49 6.91
CA VAL A 78 11.01 -3.41 6.44
C VAL A 78 10.85 -4.57 7.40
N LEU A 79 9.66 -5.14 7.44
CA LEU A 79 9.40 -6.38 8.16
C LEU A 79 9.82 -7.55 7.28
N ARG A 80 10.34 -8.61 7.91
CA ARG A 80 10.45 -9.92 7.29
C ARG A 80 9.33 -10.84 7.72
N TYR A 81 8.92 -11.67 6.78
CA TYR A 81 8.17 -12.88 7.10
C TYR A 81 9.18 -13.97 7.40
N GLU A 82 9.31 -14.32 8.68
CA GLU A 82 9.97 -15.56 9.08
C GLU A 82 8.90 -16.64 9.21
N ASN A 83 9.09 -17.78 8.54
CA ASN A 83 8.22 -18.95 8.70
C ASN A 83 8.18 -19.32 10.18
N VAL A 84 7.10 -18.93 10.86
CA VAL A 84 6.89 -19.33 12.24
C VAL A 84 6.32 -20.73 12.19
N SER A 85 7.14 -21.70 12.57
CA SER A 85 6.71 -23.09 12.69
C SER A 85 5.76 -23.32 13.88
N GLU A 86 5.52 -22.31 14.73
CA GLU A 86 4.65 -22.41 15.90
C GLU A 86 3.80 -21.15 16.11
N PRO A 87 2.55 -21.28 16.57
CA PRO A 87 1.67 -20.16 16.91
C PRO A 87 2.10 -19.52 18.25
N ASP A 88 3.25 -18.86 18.25
CA ASP A 88 3.66 -18.04 19.39
C ASP A 88 2.82 -16.75 19.42
N ARG A 89 1.98 -16.63 20.46
CA ARG A 89 1.11 -15.46 20.69
C ARG A 89 1.89 -14.15 20.87
N ASN A 90 3.21 -14.22 21.04
CA ASN A 90 4.11 -13.08 21.17
C ASN A 90 4.92 -12.76 19.92
N TYR A 91 4.48 -13.19 18.73
CA TYR A 91 5.21 -12.94 17.49
C TYR A 91 5.58 -11.45 17.29
N LYS A 92 6.88 -11.16 17.34
CA LYS A 92 7.45 -9.87 16.99
C LYS A 92 7.79 -9.93 15.52
N CYS A 93 7.27 -8.99 14.72
CA CYS A 93 7.67 -8.83 13.33
C CYS A 93 9.17 -8.53 13.29
N PRO A 94 10.05 -9.45 12.85
CA PRO A 94 11.47 -9.16 12.78
C PRO A 94 11.66 -7.99 11.82
N VAL A 95 12.27 -6.92 12.36
CA VAL A 95 12.56 -5.71 11.61
C VAL A 95 13.94 -5.88 11.02
N GLU A 96 14.04 -5.61 9.73
CA GLU A 96 15.34 -5.47 9.09
C GLU A 96 15.65 -4.01 8.85
N GLU A 97 16.92 -3.68 9.05
CA GLU A 97 17.49 -2.44 8.54
C GLU A 97 17.16 -2.28 7.04
N PRO A 98 17.04 -1.03 6.56
CA PRO A 98 16.74 -0.75 5.16
C PRO A 98 17.59 -1.64 4.26
N PRO A 99 16.99 -2.30 3.25
CA PRO A 99 17.60 -3.42 2.57
C PRO A 99 18.88 -3.00 1.83
N GLN A 100 20.04 -3.10 2.49
CA GLN A 100 21.33 -2.86 1.87
C GLN A 100 21.51 -3.88 0.74
N GLY A 101 21.49 -3.40 -0.52
CA GLY A 101 21.80 -4.20 -1.71
C GLY A 101 20.64 -4.86 -2.48
N ARG A 102 19.37 -4.40 -2.36
CA ARG A 102 18.25 -5.06 -3.09
C ARG A 102 17.71 -4.27 -4.28
N GLY A 103 18.34 -4.46 -5.44
CA GLY A 103 17.68 -4.31 -6.75
C GLY A 103 16.57 -5.34 -7.02
N LYS A 104 16.05 -6.04 -5.99
CA LYS A 104 15.13 -7.18 -6.13
C LYS A 104 13.72 -6.95 -5.57
N ILE A 105 13.53 -5.96 -4.69
CA ILE A 105 12.19 -5.62 -4.24
C ILE A 105 11.45 -4.96 -5.39
N SER A 106 10.29 -5.50 -5.70
CA SER A 106 9.40 -5.08 -6.78
C SER A 106 8.15 -4.40 -6.23
N VAL A 107 7.70 -4.79 -5.03
CA VAL A 107 6.49 -4.27 -4.41
C VAL A 107 6.74 -3.98 -2.93
N TRP A 108 6.27 -2.82 -2.48
CA TRP A 108 6.21 -2.45 -1.08
C TRP A 108 4.76 -2.22 -0.69
N ALA A 109 4.41 -2.59 0.54
CA ALA A 109 3.13 -2.26 1.15
C ALA A 109 3.35 -1.68 2.54
N SER A 110 2.46 -0.82 3.03
CA SER A 110 2.51 -0.43 4.43
C SER A 110 2.06 -1.58 5.32
N ARG A 111 2.50 -1.61 6.58
CA ARG A 111 2.00 -2.57 7.56
C ARG A 111 0.53 -2.30 7.87
N ASN A 112 -0.22 -3.37 8.13
CA ASN A 112 -1.55 -3.35 8.72
C ASN A 112 -1.52 -3.95 10.13
N GLY A 113 -1.31 -3.12 11.16
CA GLY A 113 -1.28 -3.61 12.54
C GLY A 113 -2.64 -4.05 13.10
N HIS A 114 -3.75 -3.67 12.46
CA HIS A 114 -5.10 -4.05 12.88
C HIS A 114 -5.53 -5.45 12.41
N TRP A 115 -4.81 -6.02 11.44
CA TRP A 115 -5.22 -7.31 10.90
C TRP A 115 -4.77 -8.44 11.80
N THR A 116 -5.66 -8.83 12.73
CA THR A 116 -5.41 -9.85 13.75
C THR A 116 -5.53 -11.29 13.26
N LYS A 117 -6.03 -11.50 12.02
CA LYS A 117 -6.22 -12.85 11.45
C LYS A 117 -4.93 -13.49 10.94
N PHE A 118 -3.90 -12.69 10.65
CA PHE A 118 -2.54 -13.20 10.52
C PHE A 118 -1.87 -13.04 11.88
N GLU A 119 -1.57 -14.17 12.52
CA GLU A 119 -0.80 -14.22 13.76
C GLU A 119 0.47 -13.37 13.56
N GLY A 120 0.62 -12.32 14.39
CA GLY A 120 1.77 -11.41 14.35
C GLY A 120 1.54 -9.95 13.96
N LYS A 121 0.38 -9.55 13.40
CA LYS A 121 0.11 -8.13 13.03
C LYS A 121 1.19 -7.53 12.08
N CYS A 122 1.80 -8.35 11.22
CA CYS A 122 2.87 -7.96 10.30
C CYS A 122 2.42 -7.92 8.83
N GLY A 123 1.12 -8.09 8.57
CA GLY A 123 0.60 -8.24 7.22
C GLY A 123 0.63 -6.93 6.43
N PRO A 124 0.73 -7.01 5.09
CA PRO A 124 0.58 -5.85 4.20
C PRO A 124 -0.84 -5.25 4.26
N ASN A 125 -0.91 -3.92 4.11
CA ASN A 125 -2.10 -3.16 3.79
C ASN A 125 -2.12 -2.88 2.26
N SER A 126 -3.24 -3.11 1.57
CA SER A 126 -3.32 -2.85 0.12
C SER A 126 -3.79 -1.45 -0.25
N GLY A 127 -4.00 -0.59 0.73
CA GLY A 127 -4.36 0.81 0.55
C GLY A 127 -3.18 1.75 0.38
N ILE A 128 -1.97 1.32 0.77
CA ILE A 128 -0.73 2.02 0.49
C ILE A 128 0.25 1.01 -0.09
N MET A 129 0.52 1.15 -1.38
CA MET A 129 1.42 0.25 -2.08
C MET A 129 2.33 1.01 -3.04
N ILE A 130 3.54 0.50 -3.23
CA ILE A 130 4.50 1.04 -4.18
C ILE A 130 4.96 -0.11 -5.06
N PHE A 131 4.96 0.11 -6.37
CA PHE A 131 5.28 -0.88 -7.38
C PHE A 131 6.42 -0.36 -8.24
N ARG A 132 7.54 -1.08 -8.28
CA ARG A 132 8.62 -0.85 -9.24
C ARG A 132 8.32 -1.63 -10.51
N ARG A 133 8.53 -1.01 -11.68
CA ARG A 133 8.39 -1.66 -12.98
C ARG A 133 9.37 -2.84 -13.04
N SER A 134 8.82 -4.04 -13.16
CA SER A 134 9.58 -5.29 -13.28
C SER A 134 8.69 -6.39 -13.82
N ASP A 135 9.29 -7.46 -14.35
CA ASP A 135 8.54 -8.64 -14.78
C ASP A 135 7.74 -9.25 -13.64
N PHE A 136 8.31 -9.27 -12.43
CA PHE A 136 7.62 -9.74 -11.24
C PHE A 136 6.39 -8.90 -10.92
N THR A 137 6.48 -7.56 -10.97
CA THR A 137 5.34 -6.67 -10.72
C THR A 137 4.21 -6.93 -11.70
N ARG A 138 4.53 -7.10 -12.98
CA ARG A 138 3.54 -7.44 -14.01
C ARG A 138 2.88 -8.78 -13.72
N GLN A 139 3.68 -9.82 -13.47
CA GLN A 139 3.18 -11.15 -13.12
C GLN A 139 2.29 -11.13 -11.87
N LEU A 140 2.69 -10.38 -10.85
CA LEU A 140 1.92 -10.23 -9.61
C LEU A 140 0.58 -9.54 -9.88
N LEU A 141 0.55 -8.44 -10.64
CA LEU A 141 -0.68 -7.72 -10.94
C LEU A 141 -1.63 -8.54 -11.82
N ASP A 142 -1.10 -9.26 -12.79
CA ASP A 142 -1.89 -10.18 -13.61
C ASP A 142 -2.47 -11.30 -12.75
N GLY A 143 -1.66 -11.96 -11.92
CA GLY A 143 -2.14 -12.99 -11.00
C GLY A 143 -3.17 -12.47 -9.98
N TRP A 144 -2.99 -11.24 -9.48
CA TRP A 144 -3.95 -10.60 -8.57
C TRP A 144 -5.28 -10.33 -9.28
N TRP A 145 -5.22 -9.87 -10.52
CA TRP A 145 -6.38 -9.61 -11.35
C TRP A 145 -7.15 -10.90 -11.67
N GLU A 146 -6.45 -11.96 -12.06
CA GLU A 146 -7.07 -13.27 -12.31
C GLU A 146 -7.72 -13.85 -11.05
N ILE A 147 -7.16 -13.58 -9.87
CA ILE A 147 -7.75 -14.02 -8.60
C ILE A 147 -9.00 -13.23 -8.22
N ALA A 148 -9.18 -12.03 -8.78
CA ALA A 148 -10.47 -11.38 -8.77
C ALA A 148 -11.55 -12.22 -9.48
N MET A 149 -11.23 -13.33 -10.16
CA MET A 149 -12.18 -14.29 -10.72
C MET A 149 -12.62 -15.41 -9.76
N GLY A 150 -11.87 -15.69 -8.69
CA GLY A 150 -12.11 -16.84 -7.81
C GLY A 150 -12.79 -16.53 -6.47
N ASP A 151 -13.03 -17.58 -5.68
CA ASP A 151 -13.37 -17.51 -4.26
C ASP A 151 -12.08 -17.51 -3.43
N VAL A 152 -11.60 -16.32 -3.11
CA VAL A 152 -10.34 -16.14 -2.37
C VAL A 152 -10.62 -16.16 -0.86
N PRO A 153 -9.80 -16.83 -0.04
CA PRO A 153 -9.93 -16.74 1.40
C PRO A 153 -9.57 -15.33 1.88
N GLY A 154 -10.57 -14.64 2.44
CA GLY A 154 -10.43 -13.33 3.08
C GLY A 154 -11.32 -12.26 2.45
N PRO A 155 -11.72 -11.22 3.20
CA PRO A 155 -12.50 -10.14 2.61
C PRO A 155 -11.58 -9.33 1.67
N TYR A 156 -12.03 -9.11 0.44
CA TYR A 156 -11.49 -8.08 -0.47
C TYR A 156 -10.13 -8.42 -1.13
N ASP A 157 -9.53 -7.44 -1.81
CA ASP A 157 -8.30 -7.56 -2.60
C ASP A 157 -7.05 -7.86 -1.75
N GLN A 158 -7.03 -7.39 -0.49
CA GLN A 158 -5.86 -7.45 0.39
C GLN A 158 -5.39 -8.88 0.70
N GLY A 159 -6.28 -9.88 0.66
CA GLY A 159 -5.95 -11.29 0.92
C GLY A 159 -4.82 -11.81 0.02
N TYR A 160 -4.79 -11.38 -1.24
CA TYR A 160 -3.80 -11.85 -2.19
C TYR A 160 -2.39 -11.34 -1.88
N ILE A 161 -2.24 -10.04 -1.57
CA ILE A 161 -0.91 -9.48 -1.32
C ILE A 161 -0.27 -10.09 -0.07
N VAL A 162 -1.05 -10.54 0.91
CA VAL A 162 -0.50 -11.31 2.04
C VAL A 162 0.11 -12.61 1.58
N GLN A 163 -0.59 -13.37 0.74
CA GLN A 163 -0.07 -14.62 0.23
C GLN A 163 1.21 -14.38 -0.59
N MET A 164 1.25 -13.30 -1.37
CA MET A 164 2.43 -12.93 -2.15
C MET A 164 3.60 -12.51 -1.25
N TYR A 165 3.33 -11.79 -0.16
CA TYR A 165 4.35 -11.44 0.83
C TYR A 165 5.00 -12.67 1.46
N VAL A 166 4.19 -13.67 1.84
CA VAL A 166 4.67 -14.95 2.38
C VAL A 166 5.44 -15.75 1.33
N LYS A 167 4.90 -15.84 0.10
CA LYS A 167 5.44 -16.68 -0.97
C LYS A 167 6.70 -16.09 -1.63
N TYR A 168 6.81 -14.77 -1.69
CA TYR A 168 7.87 -14.06 -2.41
C TYR A 168 8.56 -12.99 -1.54
N PRO A 169 9.16 -13.36 -0.40
CA PRO A 169 9.74 -12.41 0.57
C PRO A 169 10.96 -11.63 0.03
N ARG A 170 11.48 -12.00 -1.15
CA ARG A 170 12.55 -11.28 -1.85
C ARG A 170 12.06 -10.23 -2.83
N HIS A 171 10.76 -10.20 -3.14
CA HIS A 171 10.16 -9.29 -4.11
C HIS A 171 9.08 -8.41 -3.50
N VAL A 172 8.42 -8.86 -2.44
CA VAL A 172 7.39 -8.12 -1.72
C VAL A 172 7.93 -7.77 -0.34
N ALA A 173 7.97 -6.48 -0.01
CA ALA A 173 8.36 -5.97 1.28
C ALA A 173 7.19 -5.28 1.98
N VAL A 174 7.19 -5.31 3.32
CA VAL A 174 6.23 -4.58 4.14
C VAL A 174 7.01 -3.57 4.97
N PHE A 175 6.67 -2.28 4.90
CA PHE A 175 7.30 -1.28 5.75
C PHE A 175 7.05 -1.59 7.22
N GLN A 176 8.02 -1.33 8.10
CA GLN A 176 7.82 -1.44 9.55
C GLN A 176 6.73 -0.48 10.04
N GLU A 177 6.65 0.69 9.40
CA GLU A 177 5.68 1.73 9.68
C GLU A 177 4.25 1.20 9.59
N ASP A 178 3.52 1.30 10.69
CA ASP A 178 2.09 0.97 10.74
C ASP A 178 1.28 2.18 10.29
N ALA A 179 0.92 2.20 9.00
CA ALA A 179 0.13 3.28 8.42
C ALA A 179 -1.26 3.40 9.04
N MET A 180 -1.70 2.39 9.79
CA MET A 180 -2.95 2.42 10.55
C MET A 180 -2.80 3.06 11.93
N THR A 181 -1.66 3.68 12.22
CA THR A 181 -1.46 4.48 13.44
C THR A 181 -1.12 5.92 13.05
N ASN A 182 -1.42 6.89 13.92
CA ASN A 182 -1.00 8.28 13.72
C ASN A 182 0.27 8.58 14.52
N ALA A 183 1.30 7.75 14.37
CA ALA A 183 2.58 8.03 15.00
C ALA A 183 3.27 9.20 14.30
N ARG A 184 4.01 10.04 15.06
CA ARG A 184 4.62 11.28 14.53
C ARG A 184 5.56 11.02 13.36
N GLN A 185 6.32 9.93 13.45
CA GLN A 185 7.31 9.49 12.48
C GLN A 185 6.73 8.88 11.21
N ASN A 186 5.42 8.60 11.16
CA ASN A 186 4.82 7.97 9.99
C ASN A 186 4.90 8.90 8.79
N TYR A 187 5.41 8.37 7.67
CA TYR A 187 5.42 9.02 6.38
C TYR A 187 4.04 9.00 5.72
N LEU A 188 3.30 7.89 5.86
CA LEU A 188 1.97 7.69 5.31
C LEU A 188 1.00 7.25 6.42
N VAL A 189 -0.25 7.72 6.32
CA VAL A 189 -1.30 7.30 7.24
C VAL A 189 -2.55 6.94 6.45
N HIS A 190 -3.06 5.74 6.65
CA HIS A 190 -4.29 5.22 6.05
C HIS A 190 -5.44 5.36 7.05
N LYS A 191 -6.44 6.20 6.71
CA LYS A 191 -7.62 6.38 7.56
C LYS A 191 -8.68 5.35 7.20
N CYS A 192 -8.68 4.20 7.87
CA CYS A 192 -9.78 3.26 7.66
C CYS A 192 -11.15 3.92 7.93
N GLY A 193 -12.16 3.66 7.09
CA GLY A 193 -13.49 4.28 7.21
C GLY A 193 -14.20 4.07 8.55
N LYS A 194 -13.77 3.08 9.35
CA LYS A 194 -14.28 2.80 10.71
C LYS A 194 -13.38 3.37 11.83
N CYS A 195 -12.27 4.01 11.49
CA CYS A 195 -11.29 4.54 12.41
C CYS A 195 -11.64 5.99 12.78
N ALA A 196 -12.41 6.17 13.87
CA ALA A 196 -12.89 7.47 14.34
C ALA A 196 -11.79 8.42 14.89
N TRP A 197 -10.56 7.94 15.01
CA TRP A 197 -9.48 8.58 15.77
C TRP A 197 -8.52 9.44 14.92
N LEU A 198 -8.71 9.52 13.60
CA LEU A 198 -7.95 10.45 12.74
C LEU A 198 -8.69 11.79 12.59
N PRO A 199 -8.02 12.95 12.76
CA PRO A 199 -8.61 14.25 12.50
C PRO A 199 -9.23 14.31 11.09
N ASN A 200 -10.22 15.16 10.86
CA ASN A 200 -10.69 15.38 9.50
C ASN A 200 -9.52 15.82 8.59
N ARG A 201 -9.61 15.57 7.27
CA ARG A 201 -8.50 15.85 6.33
C ARG A 201 -7.96 17.28 6.48
N THR A 202 -8.83 18.24 6.76
CA THR A 202 -8.48 19.64 7.02
C THR A 202 -7.56 19.80 8.23
N LYS A 203 -7.84 19.14 9.37
CA LYS A 203 -7.00 19.21 10.57
C LYS A 203 -5.65 18.52 10.39
N LEU A 204 -5.56 17.45 9.60
CA LEU A 204 -4.28 16.82 9.25
C LEU A 204 -3.43 17.74 8.37
N PHE A 205 -4.06 18.43 7.42
CA PHE A 205 -3.39 19.43 6.60
C PHE A 205 -2.91 20.62 7.44
N LEU A 206 -3.77 21.18 8.29
CA LEU A 206 -3.43 22.33 9.13
C LEU A 206 -2.36 22.02 10.19
N SER A 207 -2.32 20.82 10.76
CA SER A 207 -1.29 20.49 11.76
C SER A 207 0.11 20.34 11.17
N HIS A 208 0.22 19.98 9.88
CA HIS A 208 1.51 19.80 9.22
C HIS A 208 2.01 21.06 8.51
N TYR A 209 1.10 21.96 8.12
CA TYR A 209 1.44 23.22 7.46
C TYR A 209 1.34 24.44 8.39
N GLY A 210 0.53 24.38 9.44
CA GLY A 210 0.30 25.50 10.37
C GLY A 210 1.46 25.81 11.30
N GLU A 211 2.45 24.91 11.45
CA GLU A 211 3.65 25.18 12.25
C GLU A 211 4.72 26.00 11.49
N ASN A 212 4.57 26.24 10.18
CA ASN A 212 5.57 26.95 9.37
C ASN A 212 5.00 28.06 8.46
N ILE A 213 3.75 28.48 8.66
CA ILE A 213 3.21 29.67 7.99
C ILE A 213 3.12 30.79 9.04
N THR A 214 4.26 31.38 9.38
CA THR A 214 4.27 32.82 9.67
C THR A 214 3.92 33.51 8.35
N VAL A 215 2.68 33.96 8.25
CA VAL A 215 2.24 34.86 7.19
C VAL A 215 3.06 36.13 7.37
N GLY A 216 4.08 36.31 6.53
CA GLY A 216 4.74 37.60 6.30
C GLY A 216 3.95 38.41 5.29
#